data_AF-A0A060CCW6-F1
#
_entry.id   AF-A0A060CCW6-F1
#
_cell.length_a   1.000
_cell.length_b   1.000
_cell.length_c   1.000
_cell.angle_alpha   90.00
_cell.angle_beta   90.00
_cell.angle_gamma   90.00
#
_symmetry.space_group_name_H-M   'P 1'
#
loop_
_entity.id
_entity.type
_entity.pdbx_description
1 polymer ?
#
loop_
_entity_poly.entity_id
_entity_poly.type
_entity_poly.pdbx_seq_one_letter_code
_entity_poly.pdbx_strand_id
1 'polypeptide(L)' 'GWAYQQRVLIGAPTGTPVTAVADGTVVFSDWMTGYGMILIIDHGNGYMSLYAHNESLLRKVGASVQRGEAVAR' A
#
# COMPACT_ATOMS: atom_id res chain seq x y z
N GLY A 1 22.57 7.69 -5.07
CA GLY A 1 22.56 6.43 -4.31
C GLY A 1 21.38 5.62 -4.79
N TRP A 2 21.61 4.40 -5.28
CA TRP A 2 20.56 3.61 -5.92
C TRP A 2 19.62 3.03 -4.87
N ALA A 3 18.42 3.60 -4.74
CA ALA A 3 17.36 3.02 -3.93
C ALA A 3 16.84 1.76 -4.65
N TYR A 4 17.16 0.59 -4.11
CA TYR A 4 16.73 -0.69 -4.64
C TYR A 4 15.26 -0.92 -4.26
N GLN A 5 14.33 -0.64 -5.18
CA GLN A 5 12.91 -0.97 -5.00
C GLN A 5 12.63 -2.34 -5.61
N GLN A 6 12.51 -3.38 -4.79
CA GLN A 6 11.99 -4.67 -5.23
C GLN A 6 10.48 -4.56 -5.39
N ARG A 7 10.00 -4.62 -6.64
CA ARG A 7 8.58 -4.68 -6.95
C ARG A 7 8.16 -6.14 -7.03
N VAL A 8 7.12 -6.50 -6.28
CA VAL A 8 6.44 -7.79 -6.39
C VAL A 8 5.06 -7.52 -6.97
N LEU A 9 4.71 -8.21 -8.07
CA LEU A 9 3.37 -8.15 -8.65
C LEU A 9 2.59 -9.37 -8.17
N ILE A 10 1.42 -9.14 -7.58
CA ILE A 10 0.51 -10.19 -7.12
C ILE A 10 -0.77 -10.05 -7.94
N GLY A 11 -1.04 -11.01 -8.83
CA GLY A 11 -2.27 -11.05 -9.61
C GLY A 11 -3.41 -11.64 -8.78
N ALA A 12 -4.53 -10.95 -8.68
CA ALA A 12 -5.76 -11.42 -8.05
C ALA A 12 -6.98 -10.93 -8.84
N PRO A 13 -8.16 -11.58 -8.74
CA PRO A 13 -9.40 -11.03 -9.26
C PRO A 13 -9.69 -9.63 -8.71
N THR A 14 -10.32 -8.76 -9.50
CA THR A 14 -10.72 -7.41 -9.07
C THR A 14 -11.54 -7.45 -7.79
N GLY A 15 -11.27 -6.51 -6.87
CA GLY A 15 -12.00 -6.39 -5.60
C GLY A 15 -11.50 -7.32 -4.49
N THR A 16 -10.46 -8.13 -4.75
CA THR A 16 -9.81 -8.96 -3.74
C THR A 16 -9.18 -8.07 -2.66
N PRO A 17 -9.43 -8.32 -1.37
CA PRO A 17 -8.82 -7.53 -0.31
C PRO A 17 -7.29 -7.53 -0.40
N VAL A 18 -6.71 -6.34 -0.46
CA VAL A 18 -5.27 -6.11 -0.34
C VAL A 18 -4.96 -5.82 1.12
N THR A 19 -4.00 -6.54 1.69
CA THR A 19 -3.69 -6.46 3.12
C THR A 19 -2.29 -5.94 3.40
N ALA A 20 -2.12 -5.25 4.53
CA ALA A 20 -0.83 -4.71 4.94
C ALA A 20 0.17 -5.84 5.26
N VAL A 21 1.37 -5.77 4.70
CA VAL A 21 2.41 -6.79 4.91
C VAL A 21 3.03 -6.76 6.31
N ALA A 22 2.93 -5.61 7.00
CA ALA A 22 3.44 -5.36 8.35
C ALA A 22 2.70 -4.18 8.99
N ASP A 23 2.87 -4.02 10.30
CA ASP A 23 2.33 -2.88 11.06
C ASP A 23 2.97 -1.58 10.57
N GLY A 24 2.21 -0.48 10.57
CA GLY A 24 2.76 0.81 10.15
C GLY A 24 1.75 1.95 10.14
N THR A 25 2.13 3.05 9.49
CA THR A 25 1.29 4.24 9.32
C THR A 25 1.14 4.55 7.84
N VAL A 26 -0.08 4.85 7.40
CA VAL A 26 -0.34 5.29 6.03
C VAL A 26 0.24 6.68 5.82
N VAL A 27 1.17 6.81 4.87
CA VAL A 27 1.83 8.08 4.51
C VAL A 27 1.38 8.64 3.17
N PHE A 28 0.70 7.84 2.34
CA PHE A 28 0.05 8.28 1.11
C PHE A 28 -1.21 7.45 0.86
N SER A 29 -2.28 8.07 0.38
CA SER A 29 -3.53 7.38 0.00
C SER A 29 -4.33 8.25 -0.97
N ASP A 30 -4.07 8.14 -2.27
CA ASP A 30 -4.78 8.89 -3.31
C ASP A 30 -4.60 8.26 -4.70
N TRP A 31 -5.20 8.85 -5.72
CA TRP A 31 -4.92 8.54 -7.12
C TRP A 31 -3.59 9.12 -7.57
N MET A 32 -2.80 8.33 -8.31
CA MET A 32 -1.56 8.79 -8.95
C MET A 32 -1.50 8.33 -10.40
N THR A 33 -1.21 9.26 -11.31
CA THR A 33 -1.01 8.97 -12.74
C THR A 33 0.02 7.86 -12.94
N GLY A 34 -0.37 6.82 -13.69
CA GLY A 34 0.47 5.64 -13.96
C GLY A 34 0.41 4.53 -12.90
N TYR A 35 -0.14 4.80 -11.71
CA TYR A 35 -0.27 3.83 -10.62
C TYR A 35 -1.72 3.53 -10.22
N GLY A 36 -2.67 4.40 -10.56
CA GLY A 36 -4.06 4.28 -10.13
C GLY A 36 -4.24 4.66 -8.66
N MET A 37 -5.24 4.07 -7.99
CA MET A 37 -5.40 4.25 -6.54
C MET A 37 -4.22 3.58 -5.84
N ILE A 38 -3.42 4.40 -5.14
CA ILE A 38 -2.19 3.96 -4.50
C ILE A 38 -2.20 4.33 -3.01
N LEU A 39 -1.75 3.38 -2.20
CA LEU A 39 -1.55 3.54 -0.77
C LEU A 39 -0.12 3.15 -0.41
N ILE A 40 0.53 3.96 0.43
CA ILE A 40 1.90 3.73 0.89
C ILE A 40 1.88 3.69 2.42
N ILE A 41 2.48 2.64 2.99
CA ILE A 41 2.63 2.46 4.44
C ILE A 41 4.11 2.58 4.81
N ASP A 42 4.40 3.44 5.78
CA ASP A 42 5.69 3.49 6.47
C ASP A 42 5.65 2.55 7.68
N HIS A 43 6.59 1.62 7.70
CA HIS A 43 6.75 0.61 8.76
C HIS A 43 7.87 0.98 9.75
N GLY A 44 8.49 2.16 9.58
CA GLY A 44 9.65 2.60 10.34
C GLY A 44 10.97 2.08 9.76
N ASN A 45 12.09 2.60 10.30
CA ASN A 45 13.46 2.22 9.93
C ASN A 45 13.77 2.32 8.42
N GLY A 46 13.07 3.20 7.70
CA GLY A 46 13.24 3.39 6.26
C GLY A 46 12.60 2.29 5.40
N TYR A 47 11.78 1.40 5.98
CA TYR A 47 11.04 0.38 5.24
C TYR A 47 9.62 0.85 4.92
N MET A 48 9.25 0.80 3.64
CA MET A 48 7.92 1.18 3.16
C MET A 48 7.35 0.10 2.24
N SER A 49 6.03 -0.08 2.29
CA SER A 49 5.29 -0.87 1.31
C SER A 49 4.37 0.02 0.47
N LEU A 50 4.16 -0.40 -0.77
CA LEU A 50 3.39 0.32 -1.78
C LEU A 50 2.36 -0.62 -2.39
N TYR A 51 1.10 -0.22 -2.36
CA TYR A 51 -0.04 -0.95 -2.91
C TYR A 51 -0.65 -0.08 -4.00
N ALA A 52 -0.53 -0.47 -5.26
CA ALA A 52 -1.01 0.30 -6.42
C ALA A 52 -2.01 -0.53 -7.24
N HIS A 53 -2.60 0.09 -8.26
CA HIS A 53 -3.60 -0.51 -9.15
C HIS A 53 -4.84 -1.04 -8.41
N ASN A 54 -5.15 -0.46 -7.25
CA ASN A 54 -6.34 -0.80 -6.48
C ASN A 54 -7.59 -0.21 -7.15
N GLU A 55 -8.73 -0.85 -6.94
CA GLU A 55 -10.05 -0.31 -7.23
C GLU A 55 -10.42 0.79 -6.22
N SER A 56 -10.12 0.57 -4.93
CA SER A 56 -10.44 1.53 -3.86
C SER A 56 -9.46 1.47 -2.68
N LEU A 57 -9.39 2.56 -1.90
CA LEU A 57 -8.55 2.66 -0.70
C LEU A 57 -9.43 2.72 0.55
N LEU A 58 -9.08 1.93 1.56
CA LEU A 58 -9.87 1.75 2.80
C LEU A 58 -9.30 2.52 3.99
N ARG A 59 -8.12 3.13 3.84
CA ARG A 59 -7.41 3.87 4.88
C ARG A 59 -6.94 5.21 4.34
N LYS A 60 -6.86 6.20 5.21
CA LYS A 60 -6.41 7.57 4.89
C LYS A 60 -5.04 7.82 5.49
N VAL A 61 -4.35 8.86 4.99
CA VAL A 61 -3.09 9.33 5.56
C VAL A 61 -3.21 9.56 7.07
N GLY A 62 -2.22 9.09 7.83
CA GLY A 62 -2.18 9.15 9.29
C GLY A 62 -2.82 7.95 10.01
N ALA A 63 -3.52 7.08 9.30
CA ALA A 63 -4.07 5.87 9.90
C ALA A 63 -2.96 4.87 10.26
N SER A 64 -2.99 4.35 11.49
CA SER A 64 -2.22 3.16 11.86
C SER A 64 -2.89 1.91 11.30
N VAL A 65 -2.09 0.94 10.88
CA VAL A 65 -2.55 -0.35 10.35
C VAL A 65 -1.75 -1.49 10.97
N GLN A 66 -2.39 -2.66 11.08
CA GLN A 66 -1.77 -3.90 11.54
C GLN A 66 -1.45 -4.83 10.37
N ARG A 67 -0.46 -5.71 10.53
CA ARG A 67 -0.19 -6.80 9.60
C ARG A 67 -1.47 -7.60 9.32
N GLY A 68 -1.75 -7.82 8.04
CA GLY A 68 -2.92 -8.56 7.57
C GLY A 68 -4.21 -7.73 7.54
N GLU A 69 -4.20 -6.49 8.01
CA GLU A 69 -5.35 -5.61 7.92
C GLU A 69 -5.63 -5.22 6.46
N ALA A 70 -6.90 -5.25 6.05
CA ALA A 70 -7.30 -4.83 4.72
C ALA A 70 -7.15 -3.31 4.56
N VAL A 71 -6.40 -2.89 3.54
CA VAL A 71 -6.07 -1.48 3.28
C VAL A 71 -6.59 -0.97 1.93
N ALA A 72 -6.87 -1.88 1.00
CA ALA A 72 -7.43 -1.58 -0.30
C ALA A 72 -8.24 -2.76 -0.86
N ARG A 73 -8.92 -2.54 -1.98
CA ARG A 73 -9.54 -3.56 -2.84
C ARG A 73 -9.12 -3.34 -4.27
#